data_AF-A0A1I3PDZ1-F1
#
_entry.id   AF-A0A1I3PDZ1-F1
#
_cell.length_a   1.000
_cell.length_b   1.000
_cell.length_c   1.000
_cell.angle_alpha   90.00
_cell.angle_beta   90.00
_cell.angle_gamma   90.00
#
_symmetry.space_group_name_H-M   'P 1'
#
loop_
_entity.id
_entity.type
_entity.pdbx_description
1 polymer ?
#
loop_
_entity_poly.entity_id
_entity_poly.type
_entity_poly.pdbx_seq_one_letter_code
_entity_poly.pdbx_strand_id
1 'polypeptide(L)'
;MVNFSSFAPFTSTTVIADPASFPTASTPGAEIRWTVPCIVADVMARVKSLLETGHATEALRRLNAQRYACPAFDNARAVCMMRLGHPDAAVRVLQQLTQVTANGEFRSHVPVGYKVNLATALALTGEVDEAAAILAELRAADEHSLRASELQSALDRWQGGLSMWEQFQRNLGAHVQHAVILHFAPGELP
;
A
#
# COMPACT_ATOMS: atom_id res chain seq x y z
N MET A 1 39.66 -19.88 -63.95
CA MET A 1 39.34 -19.34 -62.61
C MET A 1 39.82 -20.37 -61.59
N VAL A 2 41.12 -20.44 -61.30
CA VAL A 2 41.88 -19.79 -60.21
C VAL A 2 41.25 -19.90 -58.80
N ASN A 3 41.97 -20.62 -57.95
CA ASN A 3 42.04 -20.64 -56.47
C ASN A 3 40.86 -21.14 -55.60
N PHE A 4 41.00 -22.39 -55.15
CA PHE A 4 40.60 -22.81 -53.80
C PHE A 4 41.83 -22.72 -52.87
N SER A 5 41.84 -21.73 -52.00
CA SER A 5 42.82 -21.62 -50.92
C SER A 5 42.26 -22.25 -49.64
N SER A 6 42.95 -23.31 -49.24
CA SER A 6 43.14 -23.82 -47.88
C SER A 6 43.14 -22.74 -46.79
N PHE A 7 42.44 -22.99 -45.67
CA PHE A 7 42.89 -22.58 -44.34
C PHE A 7 42.44 -23.58 -43.24
N ALA A 8 43.32 -23.69 -42.25
CA ALA A 8 43.52 -24.67 -41.18
C ALA A 8 42.41 -24.77 -40.10
N PRO A 9 42.44 -25.83 -39.25
CA PRO A 9 41.43 -26.10 -38.24
C PRO A 9 41.50 -25.14 -37.04
N PHE A 10 40.34 -24.71 -36.55
CA PHE A 10 40.21 -24.06 -35.25
C PHE A 10 40.41 -25.11 -34.14
N THR A 11 41.50 -24.96 -33.39
CA THR A 11 41.75 -25.69 -32.15
C THR A 11 40.87 -25.16 -31.02
N SER A 12 40.17 -26.08 -30.35
CA SER A 12 39.45 -25.86 -29.10
C SER A 12 40.32 -25.16 -28.04
N THR A 13 39.79 -24.11 -27.42
CA THR A 13 40.26 -23.63 -26.11
C THR A 13 39.08 -23.68 -25.16
N THR A 14 38.99 -24.77 -24.41
CA THR A 14 38.14 -24.87 -23.24
C THR A 14 38.75 -23.99 -22.15
N VAL A 15 38.18 -22.82 -21.91
CA VAL A 15 38.48 -22.02 -20.71
C VAL A 15 37.76 -22.71 -19.56
N ILE A 16 38.54 -23.42 -18.73
CA ILE A 16 38.10 -23.92 -17.43
C ILE A 16 37.90 -22.68 -16.55
N ALA A 17 36.64 -22.29 -16.34
CA ALA A 17 36.28 -21.29 -15.35
C ALA A 17 36.44 -21.92 -13.96
N ASP A 18 37.35 -21.34 -13.18
CA ASP A 18 37.60 -21.63 -11.78
C ASP A 18 36.34 -21.32 -10.94
N PRO A 19 35.74 -22.30 -10.21
CA PRO A 19 34.51 -22.07 -9.44
C PRO A 19 34.73 -21.43 -8.05
N ALA A 20 35.92 -20.92 -7.74
CA ALA A 20 36.24 -20.44 -6.41
C ALA A 20 36.69 -18.97 -6.38
N SER A 21 35.80 -18.02 -6.72
CA SER A 21 35.94 -16.60 -6.32
C SER A 21 34.65 -15.81 -6.59
N PHE A 22 33.58 -16.12 -5.86
CA PHE A 22 32.53 -15.10 -5.64
C PHE A 22 32.97 -14.27 -4.43
N PRO A 23 33.20 -12.95 -4.57
CA PRO A 23 33.34 -12.10 -3.41
C PRO A 23 32.00 -12.05 -2.66
N THR A 24 31.97 -12.70 -1.49
CA THR A 24 30.90 -12.60 -0.50
C THR A 24 30.92 -11.20 0.11
N ALA A 25 30.43 -10.20 -0.64
CA ALA A 25 30.14 -8.89 -0.10
C ALA A 25 28.75 -8.93 0.57
N SER A 26 28.71 -9.46 1.79
CA SER A 26 27.62 -9.22 2.73
C SER A 26 27.56 -7.73 3.00
N THR A 27 26.75 -6.99 2.23
CA THR A 27 26.37 -5.62 2.57
C THR A 27 25.29 -5.70 3.63
N PRO A 28 25.53 -5.25 4.87
CA PRO A 28 24.49 -5.17 5.88
C PRO A 28 23.56 -4.02 5.51
N GLY A 29 22.25 -4.31 5.43
CA GLY A 29 21.18 -3.31 5.53
C GLY A 29 21.31 -2.12 4.59
N ALA A 30 21.13 -2.34 3.27
CA ALA A 30 20.74 -1.25 2.40
C ALA A 30 19.32 -0.82 2.81
N GLU A 31 19.23 0.13 3.74
CA GLU A 31 18.02 0.94 3.95
C GLU A 31 17.57 1.43 2.57
N ILE A 32 16.49 0.84 2.05
CA ILE A 32 15.80 1.38 0.89
C ILE A 32 15.16 2.68 1.37
N ARG A 33 15.95 3.75 1.39
CA ARG A 33 15.48 5.09 1.62
C ARG A 33 14.56 5.38 0.44
N TRP A 34 13.27 5.49 0.69
CA TRP A 34 12.27 5.91 -0.30
C TRP A 34 12.58 7.36 -0.73
N THR A 35 13.64 7.57 -1.51
CA THR A 35 13.95 8.86 -2.12
C THR A 35 12.95 9.04 -3.25
N VAL A 36 11.83 9.65 -2.89
CA VAL A 36 10.80 10.07 -3.83
C VAL A 36 11.46 10.98 -4.87
N PRO A 37 11.47 10.62 -6.16
CA PRO A 37 11.97 11.51 -7.19
C PRO A 37 11.26 12.86 -7.09
N CYS A 38 11.96 13.99 -7.23
CA CYS A 38 11.38 15.33 -7.02
C CYS A 38 10.07 15.57 -7.79
N ILE A 39 9.93 14.98 -8.99
CA ILE A 39 8.71 15.01 -9.80
C ILE A 39 7.51 14.39 -9.06
N VAL A 40 7.72 13.29 -8.34
CA VAL A 40 6.67 12.64 -7.56
C VAL A 40 6.30 13.53 -6.36
N ALA A 41 7.27 14.15 -5.71
CA ALA A 41 7.02 15.06 -4.58
C ALA A 41 6.16 16.27 -5.01
N ASP A 42 6.45 16.89 -6.15
CA ASP A 42 5.67 18.02 -6.69
C ASP A 42 4.23 17.64 -7.02
N VAL A 43 4.04 16.48 -7.65
CA VAL A 43 2.69 15.97 -7.97
C VAL A 43 1.92 15.67 -6.68
N MET A 44 2.55 15.00 -5.72
CA MET A 44 1.93 14.67 -4.43
C MET A 44 1.55 15.92 -3.62
N ALA A 45 2.40 16.96 -3.61
CA ALA A 45 2.09 18.23 -2.95
C ALA A 45 0.84 18.91 -3.56
N ARG A 46 0.70 18.89 -4.89
CA ARG A 46 -0.48 19.43 -5.58
C ARG A 46 -1.73 18.61 -5.30
N VAL A 47 -1.61 17.28 -5.32
CA VAL A 47 -2.70 16.36 -4.99
C VAL A 47 -3.18 16.58 -3.55
N LYS A 48 -2.26 16.75 -2.60
CA LYS A 48 -2.57 17.08 -1.21
C LYS A 48 -3.36 18.39 -1.10
N SER A 49 -2.91 19.46 -1.76
CA SER A 49 -3.63 20.74 -1.78
C SER A 49 -5.04 20.65 -2.38
N LEU A 50 -5.21 19.87 -3.46
CA LEU A 50 -6.54 19.62 -4.04
C LEU A 50 -7.46 18.86 -3.08
N LEU A 51 -6.92 17.87 -2.36
CA LEU A 51 -7.68 17.10 -1.39
C LEU A 51 -8.07 17.93 -0.16
N GLU A 52 -7.18 18.79 0.33
CA GLU A 52 -7.44 19.73 1.43
C GLU A 52 -8.55 20.74 1.07
N THR A 53 -8.67 21.10 -0.20
CA THR A 53 -9.71 22.03 -0.72
C THR A 53 -10.97 21.32 -1.21
N GLY A 54 -11.10 20.00 -1.01
CA GLY A 54 -12.29 19.22 -1.37
C GLY A 54 -12.39 18.81 -2.85
N HIS A 55 -11.35 19.06 -3.67
CA HIS A 55 -11.33 18.77 -5.10
C HIS A 55 -10.82 17.36 -5.42
N ALA A 56 -11.42 16.33 -4.82
CA ALA A 56 -10.98 14.94 -4.96
C ALA A 56 -11.06 14.41 -6.41
N THR A 57 -12.07 14.80 -7.19
CA THR A 57 -12.21 14.42 -8.60
C THR A 57 -11.04 14.94 -9.45
N GLU A 58 -10.64 16.18 -9.24
CA GLU A 58 -9.52 16.80 -9.97
C GLU A 58 -8.18 16.20 -9.55
N ALA A 59 -8.02 15.89 -8.25
CA ALA A 59 -6.86 15.16 -7.75
C ALA A 59 -6.72 13.79 -8.43
N LEU A 60 -7.82 13.01 -8.49
CA LEU A 60 -7.84 11.71 -9.16
C LEU A 60 -7.52 11.80 -10.65
N ARG A 61 -8.10 12.79 -11.34
CA ARG A 61 -7.81 13.05 -12.77
C ARG A 61 -6.33 13.31 -13.01
N ARG A 62 -5.67 14.09 -12.13
CA ARG A 62 -4.23 14.38 -12.22
C ARG A 62 -3.37 13.15 -11.96
N LEU A 63 -3.76 12.31 -11.01
CA LEU A 63 -3.08 11.03 -10.74
C LEU A 63 -3.22 10.06 -11.91
N ASN A 64 -4.38 10.00 -12.56
CA ASN A 64 -4.61 9.14 -13.72
C ASN A 64 -3.89 9.62 -15.00
N ALA A 65 -3.54 10.91 -15.07
CA ALA A 65 -2.71 11.44 -16.16
C ALA A 65 -1.23 11.05 -16.02
N GLN A 66 -0.78 10.57 -14.86
CA GLN A 66 0.60 10.13 -14.65
C GLN A 66 0.84 8.78 -15.34
N ARG A 67 1.91 8.72 -16.14
CA ARG A 67 2.32 7.49 -16.85
C ARG A 67 3.25 6.59 -16.04
N TYR A 68 3.74 7.08 -14.89
CA TYR A 68 4.66 6.35 -14.03
C TYR A 68 3.90 5.57 -12.96
N ALA A 69 4.28 4.31 -12.78
CA ALA A 69 3.84 3.50 -11.65
C ALA A 69 4.57 3.95 -10.38
N CYS A 70 3.83 4.34 -9.35
CA CYS A 70 4.39 4.74 -8.06
C CYS A 70 3.40 4.38 -6.95
N PRO A 71 3.82 3.62 -5.91
CA PRO A 71 2.95 3.27 -4.79
C PRO A 71 2.29 4.48 -4.11
N ALA A 72 2.97 5.63 -4.07
CA ALA A 72 2.43 6.88 -3.54
C ALA A 72 1.24 7.40 -4.34
N PHE A 73 1.26 7.25 -5.67
CA PHE A 73 0.15 7.61 -6.52
C PHE A 73 -1.03 6.67 -6.34
N ASP A 74 -0.79 5.37 -6.19
CA ASP A 74 -1.85 4.39 -5.98
C ASP A 74 -2.52 4.58 -4.60
N ASN A 75 -1.74 4.83 -3.56
CA ASN A 75 -2.27 5.22 -2.25
C ASN A 75 -3.10 6.51 -2.36
N ALA A 76 -2.61 7.52 -3.07
CA ALA A 76 -3.35 8.77 -3.26
C ALA A 76 -4.64 8.59 -4.08
N ARG A 77 -4.63 7.71 -5.09
CA ARG A 77 -5.84 7.34 -5.86
C ARG A 77 -6.87 6.72 -4.93
N ALA A 78 -6.46 5.81 -4.05
CA ALA A 78 -7.36 5.18 -3.08
C ALA A 78 -7.96 6.21 -2.09
N VAL A 79 -7.16 7.18 -1.62
CA VAL A 79 -7.68 8.30 -0.81
C VAL A 79 -8.73 9.11 -1.57
N CYS A 80 -8.49 9.42 -2.84
CA CYS A 80 -9.48 10.08 -3.68
C CYS A 80 -10.76 9.25 -3.81
N MET A 81 -10.64 7.95 -4.05
CA MET A 81 -11.79 7.03 -4.18
C MET A 81 -12.63 7.00 -2.89
N MET A 82 -12.02 6.92 -1.70
CA MET A 82 -12.75 6.99 -0.44
C MET A 82 -13.54 8.31 -0.31
N ARG A 83 -12.92 9.45 -0.64
CA ARG A 83 -13.58 10.76 -0.57
C ARG A 83 -14.68 10.97 -1.61
N LEU A 84 -14.65 10.21 -2.70
CA LEU A 84 -15.67 10.21 -3.74
C LEU A 84 -16.80 9.19 -3.48
N GLY A 85 -16.79 8.48 -2.34
CA GLY A 85 -17.81 7.48 -2.02
C GLY A 85 -17.62 6.15 -2.74
N HIS A 86 -16.37 5.81 -3.11
CA HIS A 86 -16.01 4.53 -3.73
C HIS A 86 -15.04 3.71 -2.85
N PRO A 87 -15.41 3.37 -1.60
CA PRO A 87 -14.52 2.70 -0.67
C PRO A 87 -14.12 1.28 -1.14
N ASP A 88 -14.99 0.53 -1.82
CA ASP A 88 -14.64 -0.81 -2.37
C ASP A 88 -13.54 -0.78 -3.43
N ALA A 89 -13.50 0.30 -4.22
CA ALA A 89 -12.41 0.51 -5.17
C ALA A 89 -11.11 0.85 -4.44
N ALA A 90 -11.18 1.66 -3.38
CA ALA A 90 -10.05 1.98 -2.54
C ALA A 90 -9.46 0.75 -1.85
N VAL A 91 -10.31 -0.12 -1.28
CA VAL A 91 -9.90 -1.38 -0.63
C VAL A 91 -9.07 -2.22 -1.60
N ARG A 92 -9.55 -2.45 -2.83
CA ARG A 92 -8.82 -3.27 -3.82
C ARG A 92 -7.44 -2.71 -4.16
N VAL A 93 -7.32 -1.40 -4.33
CA VAL A 93 -6.03 -0.75 -4.60
C VAL A 93 -5.10 -0.86 -3.38
N LEU A 94 -5.62 -0.55 -2.19
CA LEU A 94 -4.84 -0.56 -0.96
C LEU A 94 -4.41 -1.97 -0.57
N GLN A 95 -5.28 -2.96 -0.69
CA GLN A 95 -4.92 -4.36 -0.50
C GLN A 95 -3.78 -4.76 -1.43
N GLN A 96 -3.78 -4.38 -2.71
CA GLN A 96 -2.64 -4.68 -3.60
C GLN A 96 -1.34 -4.00 -3.16
N LEU A 97 -1.42 -2.81 -2.55
CA LEU A 97 -0.26 -2.08 -2.03
C LEU A 97 0.26 -2.65 -0.70
N THR A 98 -0.65 -3.15 0.13
CA THR A 98 -0.34 -3.66 1.46
C THR A 98 -0.15 -5.17 1.50
N GLN A 99 -0.60 -5.91 0.48
CA GLN A 99 -0.40 -7.35 0.29
C GLN A 99 1.11 -7.67 0.20
N VAL A 100 1.67 -7.93 1.37
CA VAL A 100 2.09 -9.25 1.84
C VAL A 100 2.61 -10.22 0.76
N THR A 101 3.87 -10.64 0.92
CA THR A 101 4.45 -11.80 0.22
C THR A 101 3.67 -13.08 0.57
N ALA A 102 3.90 -14.20 -0.13
CA ALA A 102 3.12 -15.44 0.02
C ALA A 102 3.00 -16.04 1.45
N ASN A 103 3.64 -15.44 2.46
CA ASN A 103 3.77 -15.96 3.83
C ASN A 103 2.94 -15.22 4.89
N GLY A 104 2.08 -14.26 4.53
CA GLY A 104 1.19 -13.61 5.51
C GLY A 104 1.79 -12.40 6.27
N GLU A 105 3.05 -12.02 6.01
CA GLU A 105 3.68 -10.81 6.56
C GLU A 105 3.58 -9.64 5.59
N PHE A 106 3.18 -8.44 6.06
CA PHE A 106 3.28 -7.22 5.23
C PHE A 106 4.69 -7.16 4.64
N ARG A 107 4.84 -6.72 3.38
CA ARG A 107 6.18 -6.35 2.89
C ARG A 107 6.77 -5.42 3.95
N SER A 108 7.93 -5.78 4.50
CA SER A 108 8.54 -5.22 5.73
C SER A 108 8.80 -3.71 5.73
N HIS A 109 8.34 -2.99 4.72
CA HIS A 109 8.56 -1.56 4.49
C HIS A 109 7.31 -0.82 3.98
N VAL A 110 6.08 -1.34 4.18
CA VAL A 110 4.86 -0.57 3.84
C VAL A 110 4.71 0.60 4.81
N PRO A 111 4.59 1.85 4.34
CA PRO A 111 4.42 3.00 5.22
C PRO A 111 3.14 2.90 6.07
N VAL A 112 3.22 3.31 7.34
CA VAL A 112 2.09 3.31 8.29
C VAL A 112 0.83 3.94 7.70
N GLY A 113 0.97 5.08 6.99
CA GLY A 113 -0.15 5.77 6.36
C GLY A 113 -0.94 4.91 5.36
N TYR A 114 -0.29 3.93 4.70
CA TYR A 114 -0.97 3.06 3.73
C TYR A 114 -1.81 2.01 4.45
N LYS A 115 -1.27 1.45 5.55
CA LYS A 115 -2.00 0.53 6.43
C LYS A 115 -3.22 1.24 7.06
N VAL A 116 -3.04 2.47 7.55
CA VAL A 116 -4.13 3.29 8.08
C VAL A 116 -5.19 3.60 7.03
N ASN A 117 -4.77 3.88 5.79
CA ASN A 117 -5.71 4.08 4.68
C ASN A 117 -6.51 2.83 4.34
N LEU A 118 -5.87 1.66 4.36
CA LEU A 118 -6.57 0.38 4.17
C LEU A 118 -7.60 0.16 5.28
N ALA A 119 -7.20 0.31 6.55
CA ALA A 119 -8.12 0.19 7.68
C ALA A 119 -9.30 1.18 7.56
N THR A 120 -9.03 2.41 7.11
CA THR A 120 -10.07 3.41 6.86
C THR A 120 -11.04 2.96 5.76
N ALA A 121 -10.52 2.42 4.65
CA ALA A 121 -11.34 1.94 3.55
C ALA A 121 -12.23 0.75 3.97
N LEU A 122 -11.67 -0.20 4.73
CA LEU A 122 -12.39 -1.35 5.28
C LEU A 122 -13.49 -0.92 6.27
N ALA A 123 -13.20 0.05 7.14
CA ALA A 123 -14.22 0.62 8.03
C ALA A 123 -15.38 1.27 7.24
N LEU A 124 -15.09 1.93 6.11
CA LEU A 124 -16.11 2.52 5.25
C LEU A 124 -16.94 1.49 4.48
N THR A 125 -16.40 0.29 4.18
CA THR A 125 -17.16 -0.81 3.56
C THR A 125 -17.91 -1.66 4.57
N GLY A 126 -17.72 -1.44 5.89
CA GLY A 126 -18.32 -2.24 6.95
C GLY A 126 -17.52 -3.48 7.33
N GLU A 127 -16.31 -3.65 6.79
CA GLU A 127 -15.34 -4.70 7.15
C GLU A 127 -14.61 -4.31 8.45
N VAL A 128 -15.38 -4.08 9.52
CA VAL A 128 -14.89 -3.48 10.77
C VAL A 128 -13.91 -4.39 11.52
N ASP A 129 -14.10 -5.71 11.44
CA ASP A 129 -13.19 -6.68 12.07
C ASP A 129 -11.79 -6.64 11.43
N GLU A 130 -11.72 -6.56 10.10
CA GLU A 130 -10.45 -6.42 9.38
C GLU A 130 -9.78 -5.07 9.65
N ALA A 131 -10.56 -3.99 9.69
CA ALA A 131 -10.04 -2.68 10.05
C ALA A 131 -9.44 -2.66 11.47
N ALA A 132 -10.13 -3.29 12.43
CA ALA A 132 -9.65 -3.40 13.81
C ALA A 132 -8.39 -4.27 13.93
N ALA A 133 -8.29 -5.36 13.15
CA ALA A 133 -7.10 -6.21 13.12
C ALA A 133 -5.84 -5.44 12.66
N ILE A 134 -5.97 -4.63 11.60
CA ILE A 134 -4.85 -3.78 11.12
C ILE A 134 -4.43 -2.77 12.19
N LEU A 135 -5.38 -2.13 12.88
CA LEU A 135 -5.07 -1.17 13.94
C LEU A 135 -4.39 -1.84 15.15
N ALA A 136 -4.80 -3.06 15.50
CA ALA A 136 -4.17 -3.84 16.56
C ALA A 136 -2.72 -4.19 16.22
N GLU A 137 -2.44 -4.54 14.96
CA GLU A 137 -1.09 -4.80 14.47
C GLU A 137 -0.20 -3.55 14.52
N LEU A 138 -0.71 -2.41 14.04
CA LEU A 138 0.00 -1.12 14.13
C LEU A 138 0.38 -0.78 15.58
N ARG A 139 -0.54 -1.03 16.52
CA ARG A 139 -0.30 -0.82 17.94
C ARG A 139 0.75 -1.77 18.50
N ALA A 140 0.72 -3.05 18.10
CA ALA A 140 1.71 -4.03 18.53
C ALA A 140 3.12 -3.72 18.01
N ALA A 141 3.21 -3.08 16.83
CA ALA A 141 4.46 -2.64 16.22
C ALA A 141 4.97 -1.28 16.75
N ASP A 142 4.28 -0.66 17.71
CA ASP A 142 4.58 0.70 18.22
C ASP A 142 4.54 1.79 17.12
N GLU A 143 3.82 1.52 16.02
CA GLU A 143 3.66 2.42 14.87
C GLU A 143 2.54 3.43 15.17
N HIS A 144 2.93 4.61 15.66
CA HIS A 144 1.99 5.66 16.02
C HIS A 144 1.59 6.55 14.83
N SER A 145 0.28 6.65 14.55
CA SER A 145 -0.31 7.66 13.67
C SER A 145 -1.52 8.29 14.34
N LEU A 146 -1.65 9.62 14.24
CA LEU A 146 -2.82 10.35 14.72
C LEU A 146 -4.11 9.87 14.03
N ARG A 147 -4.03 9.49 12.76
CA ARG A 147 -5.19 8.97 12.02
C ARG A 147 -5.60 7.58 12.49
N ALA A 148 -4.64 6.75 12.91
CA ALA A 148 -4.94 5.45 13.50
C ALA A 148 -5.74 5.58 14.80
N SER A 149 -5.38 6.53 15.68
CA SER A 149 -6.11 6.76 16.93
C SER A 149 -7.49 7.38 16.73
N GLU A 150 -7.64 8.30 15.76
CA GLU A 150 -8.95 8.83 15.36
C GLU A 150 -9.86 7.74 14.79
N LEU A 151 -9.30 6.84 13.96
CA LEU A 151 -10.03 5.72 13.40
C LEU A 151 -10.46 4.74 14.50
N GLN A 152 -9.56 4.38 15.43
CA GLN A 152 -9.91 3.54 16.58
C GLN A 152 -11.08 4.16 17.37
N SER A 153 -11.02 5.46 17.63
CA SER A 153 -12.09 6.18 18.33
C SER A 153 -13.41 6.22 17.55
N ALA A 154 -13.36 6.15 16.22
CA ALA A 154 -14.56 6.01 15.38
C ALA A 154 -15.12 4.59 15.44
N LEU A 155 -14.27 3.56 15.41
CA LEU A 155 -14.68 2.16 15.57
C LEU A 155 -15.28 1.89 16.94
N ASP A 156 -14.69 2.42 18.01
CA ASP A 156 -15.20 2.26 19.38
C ASP A 156 -16.59 2.88 19.54
N ARG A 157 -16.81 4.07 18.94
CA ARG A 157 -18.13 4.72 18.92
C ARG A 157 -19.14 3.96 18.10
N TRP A 158 -18.74 3.44 16.94
CA TRP A 158 -19.60 2.60 16.11
C TRP A 158 -20.03 1.34 16.87
N GLN A 159 -19.07 0.68 17.56
CA GLN A 159 -19.35 -0.51 18.37
C GLN A 159 -20.28 -0.19 19.55
N GLY A 160 -20.10 0.96 20.21
CA GLY A 160 -21.00 1.44 21.25
C GLY A 160 -22.41 1.81 20.76
N GLY A 161 -22.59 2.03 19.46
CA GLY A 161 -23.87 2.28 18.80
C GLY A 161 -24.66 1.02 18.44
N LEU A 162 -24.03 -0.16 18.49
CA LEU A 162 -24.70 -1.43 18.21
C LEU A 162 -25.65 -1.82 19.34
N SER A 163 -26.85 -2.27 18.98
CA SER A 163 -27.79 -2.86 19.93
C SER A 163 -27.21 -4.13 20.57
N MET A 164 -27.69 -4.49 21.76
CA MET A 164 -27.28 -5.74 22.42
C MET A 164 -27.51 -6.97 21.54
N TRP A 165 -28.51 -6.92 20.65
CA TRP A 165 -28.80 -8.00 19.72
C TRP A 165 -27.77 -8.08 18.59
N GLU A 166 -27.35 -6.95 18.03
CA GLU A 166 -26.28 -6.91 17.02
C GLU A 166 -24.93 -7.32 17.60
N GLN A 167 -24.65 -6.94 18.84
CA GLN A 167 -23.46 -7.41 19.57
C GLN A 167 -23.49 -8.93 19.76
N PHE A 168 -24.65 -9.49 20.12
CA PHE A 168 -24.83 -10.93 20.27
C PHE A 168 -24.66 -11.67 18.92
N GLN A 169 -25.24 -11.14 17.84
CA GLN A 169 -25.08 -11.66 16.49
C GLN A 169 -23.61 -11.68 16.06
N ARG A 170 -22.86 -10.59 16.32
CA ARG A 170 -21.42 -10.52 16.05
C ARG A 170 -20.63 -11.56 16.85
N ASN A 171 -20.95 -11.76 18.13
CA ASN A 171 -20.33 -12.80 18.96
C ASN A 171 -20.62 -14.22 18.45
N LEU A 172 -21.72 -14.43 17.72
CA LEU A 172 -22.03 -15.70 17.05
C LEU A 172 -21.41 -15.81 15.65
N GLY A 173 -20.55 -14.86 15.25
CA GLY A 173 -19.89 -14.83 13.94
C GLY A 173 -20.74 -14.26 12.80
N ALA A 174 -21.92 -13.69 13.10
CA ALA A 174 -22.72 -13.01 12.08
C ALA A 174 -22.10 -11.63 11.76
N HIS A 175 -21.92 -11.35 10.48
CA HIS A 175 -21.33 -10.10 10.02
C HIS A 175 -22.39 -8.99 10.03
N VAL A 176 -22.23 -8.02 10.93
CA VAL A 176 -23.07 -6.82 10.98
C VAL A 176 -22.46 -5.77 10.04
N GLN A 177 -22.92 -5.74 8.79
CA GLN A 177 -22.42 -4.83 7.76
C GLN A 177 -23.03 -3.43 7.88
N HIS A 178 -22.66 -2.69 8.92
CA HIS A 178 -22.94 -1.26 9.00
C HIS A 178 -21.67 -0.47 8.74
N ALA A 179 -21.65 0.32 7.66
CA ALA A 179 -20.54 1.22 7.36
C ALA A 179 -20.30 2.21 8.51
N VAL A 180 -19.03 2.46 8.83
CA VAL A 180 -18.64 3.40 9.90
C VAL A 180 -18.77 4.82 9.38
N ILE A 181 -19.51 5.66 10.12
CA ILE A 181 -19.58 7.10 9.83
C ILE A 181 -18.31 7.77 10.37
N LEU A 182 -17.43 8.19 9.47
CA LEU A 182 -16.24 8.96 9.82
C LEU A 182 -16.60 10.44 9.94
N HIS A 183 -16.20 11.08 11.05
CA HIS A 183 -16.37 12.53 11.26
C HIS A 183 -15.16 13.34 10.78
N PHE A 184 -14.24 12.69 10.07
CA PHE A 184 -13.03 13.28 9.50
C PHE A 184 -12.90 12.88 8.03
N ALA A 185 -12.13 13.66 7.26
CA ALA A 185 -11.90 13.35 5.85
C ALA A 185 -11.08 12.05 5.74
N PRO A 186 -11.55 11.03 4.99
CA PRO A 186 -10.88 9.75 4.93
C PRO A 186 -9.52 9.87 4.22
N GLY A 187 -8.56 9.11 4.75
CA GLY A 187 -7.24 8.89 4.18
C GLY A 187 -6.18 9.96 4.48
N GLU A 188 -4.95 9.49 4.63
CA GLU A 188 -3.71 10.24 4.82
C GLU A 188 -2.79 10.13 3.60
N LEU A 189 -2.10 11.21 3.26
CA LEU A 189 -1.05 11.20 2.25
C LEU A 189 0.32 11.38 2.92
N PRO A 190 1.35 10.64 2.47
CA PRO A 190 2.73 10.84 2.91
C PRO A 190 3.28 12.21 2.50
#